data_AF-A0A6I6UWC9-F1
#
_entry.id   AF-A0A6I6UWC9-F1
#
_cell.length_a   1.000
_cell.length_b   1.000
_cell.length_c   1.000
_cell.angle_alpha   90.00
_cell.angle_beta   90.00
_cell.angle_gamma   90.00
#
_symmetry.space_group_name_H-M   'P 1'
#
loop_
_entity.id
_entity.type
_entity.pdbx_description
1 polymer ?
#
loop_
_entity_poly.entity_id
_entity_poly.type
_entity_poly.pdbx_seq_one_letter_code
_entity_poly.pdbx_strand_id
1 'polypeptide(L)'
;MVLLGTLVNGVCIIIGTLLGKILHRIPEDMKGTVMKAIGLAVIVLGLQMGLKSENFLIVIISLALGAAWGEWMNIEDKLNALGNWLETKIGSKNETSISQGFVTATLIFVIGAMAVIGALDSGIRGDHDVLLTKSIIDGFTSLILTTTLGIGVMFSAIPVVLYQGIIALFATQIHQWVPQELMDAYIVEMTSTGGIMIFAIGLNLLGVTKIRVANLLPGIIVVAMVVGIIHAYHLYM
;
A
#
# COMPACT_ATOMS: atom_id res chain seq x y z
N MET A 1 -10.29 -15.27 -4.45
CA MET A 1 -9.57 -15.78 -3.25
C MET A 1 -8.98 -14.58 -2.55
N VAL A 2 -9.30 -14.34 -1.28
CA VAL A 2 -8.92 -13.11 -0.53
C VAL A 2 -7.42 -12.80 -0.57
N LEU A 3 -6.58 -13.83 -0.62
CA LEU A 3 -5.12 -13.71 -0.60
C LEU A 3 -4.46 -13.64 -1.99
N LEU A 4 -5.24 -13.61 -3.09
CA LEU A 4 -4.69 -13.69 -4.44
C LEU A 4 -3.68 -12.56 -4.70
N GLY A 5 -4.09 -11.30 -4.48
CA GLY A 5 -3.21 -10.15 -4.68
C GLY A 5 -1.94 -10.21 -3.83
N THR A 6 -2.05 -10.66 -2.58
CA THR A 6 -0.92 -10.82 -1.66
C THR A 6 0.08 -11.88 -2.14
N LEU A 7 -0.43 -13.04 -2.58
CA LEU A 7 0.42 -14.13 -3.09
C LEU A 7 1.08 -13.74 -4.41
N VAL A 8 0.35 -13.09 -5.31
CA VAL A 8 0.91 -12.55 -6.55
C VAL A 8 2.04 -11.56 -6.24
N ASN A 9 1.88 -10.71 -5.23
CA ASN A 9 2.94 -9.78 -4.82
C ASN A 9 4.21 -10.52 -4.38
N GLY A 10 4.08 -11.48 -3.47
CA GLY A 10 5.20 -12.29 -3.02
C GLY A 10 5.91 -13.01 -4.17
N VAL A 11 5.14 -13.56 -5.12
CA VAL A 11 5.68 -14.20 -6.33
C VAL A 11 6.40 -13.20 -7.23
N CYS A 12 5.83 -12.01 -7.45
CA CYS A 12 6.47 -10.95 -8.24
C CYS A 12 7.80 -10.49 -7.63
N ILE A 13 7.89 -10.39 -6.30
CA ILE A 13 9.15 -10.09 -5.59
C ILE A 13 10.18 -11.19 -5.85
N ILE A 14 9.80 -12.46 -5.73
CA ILE A 14 10.71 -13.60 -5.96
C ILE A 14 11.20 -13.61 -7.42
N ILE A 15 10.29 -13.49 -8.39
CA ILE A 15 10.61 -13.46 -9.82
C ILE A 15 11.49 -12.24 -10.14
N GLY A 16 11.11 -11.06 -9.63
CA GLY A 16 11.85 -9.82 -9.80
C GLY A 16 13.28 -9.96 -9.29
N THR A 17 13.46 -10.50 -8.09
CA THR A 17 14.80 -10.79 -7.55
C THR A 17 15.58 -11.81 -8.39
N LEU A 18 14.97 -12.91 -8.84
CA LEU A 18 15.66 -13.88 -9.70
C LEU A 18 16.12 -13.24 -11.02
N LEU A 19 15.28 -12.42 -11.63
CA LEU A 19 15.61 -11.68 -12.85
C LEU A 19 16.70 -10.64 -12.59
N GLY A 20 16.64 -9.91 -11.48
CA GLY A 20 17.65 -8.93 -11.08
C GLY A 20 19.02 -9.56 -10.83
N LYS A 21 19.07 -10.81 -10.34
CA LYS A 21 20.31 -11.59 -10.21
C LYS A 21 20.92 -11.97 -11.57
N ILE A 22 20.15 -12.01 -12.66
CA ILE A 22 20.65 -12.33 -14.01
C ILE A 22 20.96 -11.04 -14.78
N LEU A 23 20.10 -10.02 -14.63
CA LEU A 23 20.14 -8.74 -15.31
C LEU A 23 20.96 -7.71 -14.52
N HIS A 24 22.28 -7.85 -14.56
CA HIS A 24 23.20 -7.02 -13.78
C HIS A 24 23.40 -5.58 -14.30
N ARG A 25 22.91 -5.23 -15.51
CA ARG A 25 23.16 -3.93 -16.15
C ARG A 25 21.90 -3.35 -16.77
N ILE A 26 21.03 -2.82 -15.92
CA ILE A 26 19.85 -2.06 -16.37
C ILE A 26 20.22 -0.58 -16.36
N PRO A 27 20.14 0.13 -17.50
CA PRO A 27 20.40 1.56 -17.56
C PRO A 27 19.50 2.35 -16.60
N GLU A 28 20.05 3.36 -15.91
CA GLU A 28 19.28 4.19 -14.96
C GLU A 28 18.12 4.91 -15.65
N ASP A 29 18.30 5.37 -16.88
CA ASP A 29 17.23 6.01 -17.66
C ASP A 29 16.05 5.06 -17.92
N MET A 30 16.35 3.78 -18.14
CA MET A 30 15.32 2.75 -18.33
C MET A 30 14.56 2.51 -17.01
N LYS A 31 15.27 2.41 -15.88
CA LYS A 31 14.63 2.29 -14.55
C LYS A 31 13.70 3.46 -14.29
N GLY A 32 14.18 4.69 -14.51
CA GLY A 32 13.41 5.92 -14.34
C GLY A 32 12.19 5.98 -15.25
N THR A 33 12.33 5.62 -16.52
CA THR A 33 11.23 5.63 -17.50
C THR A 33 10.15 4.61 -17.15
N VAL A 34 10.54 3.38 -16.78
CA VAL A 34 9.59 2.35 -16.36
C VAL A 34 8.87 2.74 -15.07
N MET A 35 9.58 3.26 -14.07
CA MET A 35 8.94 3.73 -12.83
C MET A 35 7.96 4.87 -13.09
N LYS A 36 8.27 5.78 -14.01
CA LYS A 36 7.33 6.84 -14.41
C LYS A 36 6.11 6.27 -15.12
N ALA A 37 6.27 5.30 -16.02
CA ALA A 37 5.15 4.64 -16.68
C ALA A 37 4.23 3.92 -15.68
N ILE A 38 4.81 3.23 -14.69
CA ILE A 38 4.04 2.62 -13.59
C ILE A 38 3.35 3.70 -12.76
N GLY A 39 4.03 4.79 -12.43
CA GLY A 39 3.44 5.93 -11.71
C GLY A 39 2.23 6.54 -12.42
N LEU A 40 2.29 6.68 -13.75
CA LEU A 40 1.15 7.11 -14.57
C LEU A 40 -0.02 6.11 -14.49
N ALA A 41 0.25 4.81 -14.56
CA ALA A 41 -0.79 3.79 -14.42
C ALA A 41 -1.45 3.83 -13.02
N VAL A 42 -0.65 4.03 -11.97
CA VAL A 42 -1.12 4.18 -10.58
C VAL A 42 -2.01 5.42 -10.43
N ILE A 43 -1.67 6.53 -11.09
CA ILE A 43 -2.50 7.73 -11.13
C ILE A 43 -3.87 7.43 -11.74
N VAL A 44 -3.90 6.74 -12.88
CA VAL A 44 -5.16 6.38 -13.56
C VAL A 44 -6.01 5.46 -12.69
N LEU A 45 -5.41 4.45 -12.06
CA LEU A 45 -6.10 3.57 -11.11
C LEU A 45 -6.68 4.36 -9.93
N GLY A 46 -5.88 5.26 -9.35
CA GLY A 46 -6.30 6.12 -8.24
C GLY A 46 -7.46 7.03 -8.61
N LEU A 47 -7.46 7.62 -9.81
CA LEU A 47 -8.60 8.41 -10.31
C LEU A 47 -9.84 7.55 -10.52
N GLN A 48 -9.69 6.38 -11.14
CA GLN A 48 -10.82 5.47 -11.39
C GLN A 48 -11.50 5.03 -10.08
N MET A 49 -10.71 4.77 -9.04
CA MET A 49 -11.23 4.45 -7.71
C MET A 49 -11.79 5.69 -7.00
N GLY A 50 -11.05 6.80 -7.05
CA GLY A 50 -11.36 8.04 -6.32
C GLY A 50 -12.65 8.74 -6.75
N LEU A 51 -13.11 8.46 -7.97
CA LEU A 51 -14.33 9.03 -8.55
C LEU A 51 -15.57 8.12 -8.37
N LYS A 52 -15.49 7.05 -7.56
CA LYS A 52 -16.62 6.15 -7.33
C LYS A 52 -17.68 6.70 -6.35
N SER A 53 -17.31 7.63 -5.47
CA SER A 53 -18.20 8.16 -4.43
C SER A 53 -19.24 9.11 -5.01
N GLU A 54 -20.50 8.90 -4.63
CA GLU A 54 -21.60 9.82 -4.91
C GLU A 54 -21.66 10.96 -3.88
N ASN A 55 -21.15 10.73 -2.66
CA ASN A 55 -21.06 11.73 -1.60
C ASN A 55 -19.62 12.14 -1.34
N PHE A 56 -19.07 12.88 -2.31
CA PHE A 56 -17.67 13.33 -2.26
C PHE A 56 -17.30 14.18 -1.02
N LEU A 57 -18.30 14.72 -0.32
CA LEU A 57 -18.08 15.43 0.94
C LEU A 57 -17.55 14.51 2.04
N ILE A 58 -18.03 13.26 2.11
CA ILE A 58 -17.53 12.25 3.06
C ILE A 58 -16.04 11.99 2.81
N VAL A 59 -15.65 11.87 1.54
CA VAL A 59 -14.26 11.66 1.12
C VAL A 59 -13.39 12.84 1.55
N ILE A 60 -13.81 14.08 1.28
CA ILE A 60 -13.06 15.29 1.65
C ILE A 60 -12.88 15.37 3.18
N ILE A 61 -13.96 15.20 3.95
CA ILE A 61 -13.92 15.25 5.41
C ILE A 61 -12.99 14.15 5.95
N SER A 62 -13.09 12.94 5.40
CA SER A 62 -12.30 11.80 5.83
C SER A 62 -10.81 12.00 5.56
N LEU A 63 -10.45 12.54 4.40
CA LEU A 63 -9.07 12.88 4.08
C LEU A 63 -8.55 14.02 4.95
N ALA A 64 -9.33 15.07 5.17
CA ALA A 64 -8.91 16.23 5.97
C ALA A 64 -8.70 15.86 7.45
N LEU A 65 -9.69 15.22 8.07
CA LEU A 65 -9.60 14.78 9.46
C LEU A 65 -8.58 13.64 9.61
N GLY A 66 -8.53 12.73 8.65
CA GLY A 66 -7.54 11.66 8.58
C GLY A 66 -6.11 12.20 8.54
N ALA A 67 -5.86 13.18 7.67
CA ALA A 67 -4.57 13.87 7.57
C ALA A 67 -4.19 14.58 8.88
N ALA A 68 -5.12 15.35 9.46
CA ALA A 68 -4.88 16.03 10.73
C ALA A 68 -4.54 15.03 11.85
N TRP A 69 -5.29 13.93 11.93
CA TRP A 69 -5.04 12.87 12.91
C TRP A 69 -3.71 12.16 12.66
N GLY A 70 -3.41 11.80 11.41
CA GLY A 70 -2.16 11.12 11.06
C GLY A 70 -0.93 12.00 11.23
N GLU A 71 -1.03 13.29 10.95
CA GLU A 71 0.03 14.27 11.20
C GLU A 71 0.25 14.45 12.71
N TRP A 72 -0.82 14.56 13.50
CA TRP A 72 -0.70 14.62 14.96
C TRP A 72 -0.02 13.38 15.54
N MET A 73 -0.30 12.20 14.96
CA MET A 73 0.36 10.95 15.34
C MET A 73 1.74 10.77 14.72
N ASN A 74 2.15 11.59 13.75
CA ASN A 74 3.36 11.43 12.94
C ASN A 74 3.53 9.99 12.40
N ILE A 75 2.48 9.44 11.78
CA ILE A 75 2.46 8.03 11.34
C ILE A 75 3.61 7.72 10.38
N GLU A 76 3.81 8.57 9.38
CA GLU A 76 4.86 8.39 8.39
C GLU A 76 6.26 8.39 9.03
N ASP A 77 6.53 9.31 9.96
CA ASP A 77 7.83 9.34 10.66
C ASP A 77 8.03 8.11 11.53
N LYS A 78 6.97 7.61 12.18
CA LYS A 78 7.04 6.38 12.97
C LYS A 78 7.34 5.17 12.08
N LEU A 79 6.74 5.10 10.89
CA LEU A 79 7.04 4.05 9.92
C LEU A 79 8.48 4.15 9.42
N ASN A 80 8.96 5.37 9.11
CA ASN A 80 10.35 5.61 8.72
C ASN A 80 11.32 5.24 9.86
N ALA A 81 11.01 5.61 11.10
CA ALA A 81 11.81 5.29 12.28
C ALA A 81 11.85 3.78 12.56
N LEU A 82 10.72 3.09 12.39
CA LEU A 82 10.65 1.63 12.46
C LEU A 82 11.54 1.00 11.39
N GLY A 83 11.58 1.60 10.20
CA GLY A 83 12.53 1.24 9.14
C GLY A 83 13.98 1.34 9.58
N ASN A 84 14.39 2.52 10.02
CA ASN A 84 15.77 2.77 10.46
C ASN A 84 16.17 1.87 11.66
N TRP A 85 15.23 1.59 12.57
CA TRP A 85 15.46 0.69 13.70
C TRP A 85 15.69 -0.77 13.26
N LEU A 86 14.90 -1.27 12.31
CA LEU A 86 15.07 -2.61 11.73
C LEU A 86 16.42 -2.73 10.99
N GLU A 87 16.77 -1.71 10.21
CA GLU A 87 18.05 -1.65 9.50
C GLU A 87 19.24 -1.65 10.46
N THR A 88 19.20 -0.85 11.52
CA THR A 88 20.29 -0.79 12.51
C THR A 88 20.43 -2.05 13.36
N LYS A 89 19.33 -2.76 13.62
CA LYS A 89 19.33 -3.96 14.48
C LYS A 89 19.71 -5.24 13.73
N ILE A 90 19.34 -5.35 12.47
CA ILE A 90 19.47 -6.58 11.67
C ILE A 90 20.47 -6.41 10.50
N GLY A 91 20.71 -5.18 10.04
CA GLY A 91 21.74 -4.87 9.05
C GLY A 91 23.14 -5.06 9.65
N SER A 92 23.91 -6.00 9.10
CA SER A 92 25.34 -6.14 9.44
C SER A 92 26.09 -4.89 8.99
N LYS A 93 26.97 -4.35 9.86
CA LYS A 93 27.82 -3.20 9.54
C LYS A 93 28.95 -3.51 8.54
N ASN A 94 29.23 -4.78 8.28
CA ASN A 94 30.33 -5.21 7.41
C ASN A 94 29.82 -6.25 6.39
N GLU A 95 30.02 -5.92 5.12
CA GLU A 95 29.70 -6.65 3.87
C GLU A 95 28.22 -6.73 3.46
N THR A 96 28.01 -6.81 2.14
CA THR A 96 26.75 -7.00 1.37
C THR A 96 26.03 -8.27 1.80
N SER A 97 25.55 -8.27 3.05
CA SER A 97 24.98 -9.44 3.67
C SER A 97 23.55 -9.61 3.18
N ILE A 98 23.14 -10.87 3.02
CA ILE A 98 21.76 -11.28 2.74
C ILE A 98 20.77 -10.56 3.69
N SER A 99 21.21 -10.28 4.92
CA SER A 99 20.45 -9.54 5.93
C SER A 99 20.14 -8.10 5.50
N GLN A 100 21.11 -7.38 4.91
CA GLN A 100 20.90 -5.99 4.47
C GLN A 100 19.86 -5.94 3.34
N GLY A 101 20.02 -6.76 2.31
CA GLY A 101 19.05 -6.83 1.21
C GLY A 101 17.64 -7.23 1.68
N PHE A 102 17.55 -8.18 2.62
CA PHE A 102 16.28 -8.58 3.24
C PHE A 102 15.61 -7.41 3.96
N VAL A 103 16.35 -6.72 4.84
CA VAL A 103 15.79 -5.65 5.67
C VAL A 103 15.37 -4.47 4.80
N THR A 104 16.27 -3.93 3.97
CA THR A 104 15.98 -2.77 3.13
C THR A 104 14.76 -3.03 2.23
N ALA A 105 14.69 -4.19 1.58
CA ALA A 105 13.55 -4.54 0.74
C ALA A 105 12.25 -4.68 1.53
N THR A 106 12.29 -5.34 2.69
CA THR A 106 11.12 -5.50 3.57
C THR A 106 10.55 -4.14 3.96
N LEU A 107 11.40 -3.19 4.33
CA LEU A 107 10.98 -1.86 4.73
C LEU A 107 10.30 -1.12 3.59
N ILE A 108 10.93 -1.10 2.41
CA ILE A 108 10.38 -0.45 1.22
C ILE A 108 9.02 -1.04 0.86
N PHE A 109 8.87 -2.37 0.90
CA PHE A 109 7.65 -3.03 0.45
C PHE A 109 6.51 -2.97 1.48
N VAL A 110 6.80 -3.10 2.77
CA VAL A 110 5.79 -3.19 3.84
C VAL A 110 5.28 -1.81 4.27
N ILE A 111 6.13 -0.80 4.33
CA ILE A 111 5.76 0.55 4.85
C ILE A 111 4.81 1.30 3.90
N GLY A 112 4.72 0.91 2.63
CA GLY A 112 3.87 1.58 1.65
C GLY A 112 2.39 1.57 2.05
N ALA A 113 1.74 2.73 2.02
CA ALA A 113 0.31 2.89 2.30
C ALA A 113 -0.58 1.99 1.40
N MET A 114 -0.14 1.70 0.16
CA MET A 114 -0.80 0.75 -0.74
C MET A 114 -0.86 -0.69 -0.20
N ALA A 115 0.06 -1.10 0.68
CA ALA A 115 0.00 -2.42 1.32
C ALA A 115 -1.23 -2.53 2.21
N VAL A 116 -1.54 -1.46 2.96
CA VAL A 116 -2.71 -1.40 3.85
C VAL A 116 -3.98 -1.25 3.02
N ILE A 117 -4.03 -0.26 2.14
CA ILE A 117 -5.23 0.03 1.33
C ILE A 117 -5.58 -1.18 0.46
N GLY A 118 -4.59 -1.76 -0.24
CA GLY A 118 -4.84 -2.91 -1.11
C GLY A 118 -5.23 -4.17 -0.34
N ALA A 119 -4.66 -4.41 0.84
CA ALA A 119 -5.06 -5.56 1.66
C ALA A 119 -6.48 -5.41 2.21
N LEU A 120 -6.87 -4.21 2.60
CA LEU A 120 -8.26 -3.91 3.01
C LEU A 120 -9.21 -4.08 1.83
N ASP A 121 -8.91 -3.51 0.66
CA ASP A 121 -9.75 -3.62 -0.55
C ASP A 121 -9.94 -5.09 -0.98
N SER A 122 -8.84 -5.86 -0.94
CA SER A 122 -8.81 -7.29 -1.22
C SER A 122 -9.58 -8.13 -0.19
N GLY A 123 -9.48 -7.78 1.08
CA GLY A 123 -10.16 -8.50 2.17
C GLY A 123 -11.65 -8.21 2.25
N ILE A 124 -12.05 -6.95 2.03
CA ILE A 124 -13.44 -6.52 2.12
C ILE A 124 -14.17 -6.77 0.80
N ARG A 125 -13.63 -6.36 -0.34
CA ARG A 125 -14.38 -6.45 -1.62
C ARG A 125 -14.00 -7.66 -2.47
N GLY A 126 -12.90 -8.34 -2.14
CA GLY A 126 -12.30 -9.32 -3.04
C GLY A 126 -11.69 -8.69 -4.30
N ASP A 127 -11.47 -7.37 -4.28
CA ASP A 127 -10.86 -6.61 -5.38
C ASP A 127 -9.35 -6.56 -5.17
N HIS A 128 -8.60 -7.04 -6.15
CA HIS A 128 -7.17 -7.23 -6.04
C HIS A 128 -6.35 -6.20 -6.83
N ASP A 129 -6.98 -5.27 -7.54
CA ASP A 129 -6.31 -4.39 -8.51
C ASP A 129 -5.21 -3.53 -7.88
N VAL A 130 -5.44 -3.05 -6.65
CA VAL A 130 -4.44 -2.29 -5.89
C VAL A 130 -3.23 -3.15 -5.52
N LEU A 131 -3.45 -4.39 -5.05
CA LEU A 131 -2.36 -5.31 -4.71
C LEU A 131 -1.64 -5.83 -5.95
N LEU A 132 -2.33 -6.04 -7.06
CA LEU A 132 -1.73 -6.43 -8.35
C LEU A 132 -0.85 -5.31 -8.91
N THR A 133 -1.33 -4.08 -8.83
CA THR A 133 -0.54 -2.91 -9.22
C THR A 133 0.69 -2.77 -8.32
N LYS A 134 0.53 -2.97 -7.01
CA LYS A 134 1.66 -3.04 -6.07
C LYS A 134 2.62 -4.18 -6.42
N SER A 135 2.12 -5.34 -6.85
CA SER A 135 2.94 -6.49 -7.24
C SER A 135 3.89 -6.15 -8.39
N ILE A 136 3.43 -5.36 -9.36
CA ILE A 136 4.27 -4.88 -10.46
C ILE A 136 5.33 -3.90 -9.95
N ILE A 137 4.95 -2.97 -9.07
CA ILE A 137 5.89 -2.00 -8.45
C ILE A 137 6.97 -2.74 -7.66
N ASP A 138 6.58 -3.61 -6.73
CA ASP A 138 7.48 -4.35 -5.85
C ASP A 138 8.31 -5.37 -6.66
N GLY A 139 7.74 -6.00 -7.69
CA GLY A 139 8.46 -6.88 -8.61
C GLY A 139 9.56 -6.15 -9.37
N PHE A 140 9.28 -4.97 -9.94
CA PHE A 140 10.29 -4.18 -10.63
C PHE A 140 11.32 -3.58 -9.66
N THR A 141 10.86 -3.13 -8.49
CA THR A 141 11.73 -2.59 -7.45
C THR A 141 12.67 -3.67 -6.89
N SER A 142 12.17 -4.89 -6.64
CA SER A 142 12.98 -6.02 -6.18
C SER A 142 14.04 -6.42 -7.22
N LEU A 143 13.69 -6.37 -8.50
CA LEU A 143 14.62 -6.57 -9.60
C LEU A 143 15.76 -5.55 -9.58
N ILE A 144 15.45 -4.26 -9.39
CA ILE A 144 16.47 -3.21 -9.26
C ILE A 144 17.30 -3.40 -7.99
N LEU A 145 16.66 -3.54 -6.82
CA LEU A 145 17.33 -3.66 -5.52
C LEU A 145 18.25 -4.89 -5.46
N THR A 146 17.92 -5.96 -6.18
CA THR A 146 18.76 -7.16 -6.21
C THR A 146 20.10 -6.90 -6.90
N THR A 147 20.15 -5.99 -7.89
CA THR A 147 21.41 -5.65 -8.58
C THR A 147 22.42 -4.98 -7.65
N THR A 148 21.97 -4.36 -6.55
CA THR A 148 22.82 -3.64 -5.58
C THR A 148 22.94 -4.36 -4.24
N LEU A 149 21.85 -4.96 -3.74
CA LEU A 149 21.76 -5.60 -2.42
C LEU A 149 21.77 -7.14 -2.46
N GLY A 150 21.82 -7.72 -3.66
CA GLY A 150 21.93 -9.16 -3.85
C GLY A 150 20.66 -9.94 -3.50
N ILE A 151 20.84 -11.26 -3.36
CA ILE A 151 19.74 -12.23 -3.23
C ILE A 151 18.90 -12.06 -1.96
N GLY A 152 19.40 -11.30 -0.97
CA GLY A 152 18.70 -11.00 0.28
C GLY A 152 17.30 -10.42 0.09
N VAL A 153 17.10 -9.66 -1.00
CA VAL A 153 15.81 -9.04 -1.35
C VAL A 153 14.68 -10.07 -1.46
N MET A 154 14.96 -11.30 -1.91
CA MET A 154 13.96 -12.36 -2.07
C MET A 154 13.21 -12.67 -0.77
N PHE A 155 13.92 -12.61 0.36
CA PHE A 155 13.35 -12.96 1.66
C PHE A 155 12.31 -11.94 2.15
N SER A 156 12.27 -10.73 1.56
CA SER A 156 11.24 -9.73 1.86
C SER A 156 9.83 -10.14 1.42
N ALA A 157 9.71 -11.11 0.51
CA ALA A 157 8.42 -11.66 0.12
C ALA A 157 7.65 -12.24 1.33
N ILE A 158 8.36 -12.80 2.32
CA ILE A 158 7.75 -13.39 3.53
C ILE A 158 7.03 -12.33 4.37
N PRO A 159 7.69 -11.28 4.89
CA PRO A 159 7.01 -10.26 5.68
C PRO A 159 5.95 -9.49 4.89
N VAL A 160 6.13 -9.29 3.58
CA VAL A 160 5.10 -8.67 2.71
C VAL A 160 3.84 -9.53 2.66
N VAL A 161 3.98 -10.83 2.38
CA VAL A 161 2.85 -11.76 2.32
C VAL A 161 2.15 -11.88 3.67
N LEU A 162 2.93 -11.95 4.77
CA LEU A 162 2.35 -12.02 6.11
C LEU A 162 1.61 -10.73 6.46
N TYR A 163 2.21 -9.57 6.25
CA TYR A 163 1.61 -8.28 6.60
C TYR A 163 0.30 -8.03 5.84
N GLN A 164 0.35 -8.15 4.51
CA GLN A 164 -0.84 -7.95 3.67
C GLN A 164 -1.88 -9.06 3.89
N GLY A 165 -1.43 -10.30 4.06
CA GLY A 165 -2.32 -11.45 4.25
C GLY A 165 -3.08 -11.37 5.57
N ILE A 166 -2.41 -10.96 6.64
CA ILE A 166 -3.04 -10.71 7.94
C ILE A 166 -4.13 -9.65 7.80
N ILE A 167 -3.83 -8.50 7.20
CA ILE A 167 -4.80 -7.43 7.01
C ILE A 167 -5.99 -7.92 6.17
N ALA A 168 -5.74 -8.60 5.05
CA ALA A 168 -6.80 -9.11 4.18
C ALA A 168 -7.68 -10.15 4.88
N LEU A 169 -7.11 -11.06 5.66
CA LEU A 169 -7.88 -12.05 6.42
C LEU A 169 -8.71 -11.40 7.54
N PHE A 170 -8.15 -10.45 8.29
CA PHE A 170 -8.93 -9.72 9.29
C PHE A 170 -10.05 -8.89 8.66
N ALA A 171 -9.79 -8.29 7.50
CA ALA A 171 -10.79 -7.53 6.75
C ALA A 171 -12.01 -8.38 6.34
N THR A 172 -11.82 -9.65 6.00
CA THR A 172 -12.97 -10.54 5.67
C THR A 172 -13.93 -10.76 6.83
N GLN A 173 -13.43 -10.70 8.06
CA GLN A 173 -14.25 -10.92 9.24
C GLN A 173 -15.20 -9.74 9.47
N ILE A 174 -14.90 -8.55 8.96
CA ILE A 174 -15.70 -7.33 9.18
C ILE A 174 -17.14 -7.51 8.64
N HIS A 175 -17.31 -8.27 7.54
CA HIS A 175 -18.63 -8.59 6.97
C HIS A 175 -19.57 -9.35 7.91
N GLN A 176 -19.05 -10.07 8.89
CA GLN A 176 -19.88 -10.87 9.80
C GLN A 176 -20.54 -10.04 10.91
N TRP A 177 -19.99 -8.86 11.19
CA TRP A 177 -20.39 -8.02 12.32
C TRP A 177 -21.11 -6.73 11.90
N VAL A 178 -21.05 -6.39 10.61
CA VAL A 178 -21.55 -5.12 10.07
C VAL A 178 -22.75 -5.39 9.17
N PRO A 179 -23.89 -4.68 9.35
CA PRO A 179 -25.03 -4.78 8.44
C PRO A 179 -24.63 -4.51 6.99
N GLN A 180 -25.20 -5.28 6.05
CA GLN A 180 -24.78 -5.24 4.65
C GLN A 180 -24.94 -3.85 4.01
N GLU A 181 -26.02 -3.14 4.33
CA GLU A 181 -26.26 -1.77 3.85
C GLU A 181 -25.17 -0.78 4.30
N LEU A 182 -24.75 -0.89 5.57
CA LEU A 182 -23.68 -0.05 6.13
C LEU A 182 -22.33 -0.40 5.50
N MET A 183 -22.10 -1.68 5.24
CA MET A 183 -20.90 -2.18 4.58
C MET A 183 -20.79 -1.67 3.13
N ASP A 184 -21.87 -1.71 2.36
CA ASP A 184 -21.88 -1.25 0.97
C ASP A 184 -21.55 0.24 0.87
N ALA A 185 -22.16 1.06 1.74
CA ALA A 185 -21.84 2.49 1.84
C ALA A 185 -20.38 2.72 2.25
N TYR A 186 -19.89 1.98 3.26
CA TYR A 186 -18.50 2.07 3.70
C TYR A 186 -17.52 1.71 2.58
N ILE A 187 -17.79 0.64 1.84
CA ILE A 187 -16.96 0.16 0.73
C ILE A 187 -16.79 1.25 -0.33
N VAL A 188 -17.87 1.92 -0.75
CA VAL A 188 -17.81 2.97 -1.78
C VAL A 188 -16.96 4.16 -1.33
N GLU A 189 -17.20 4.64 -0.11
CA GLU A 189 -16.49 5.80 0.43
C GLU A 189 -15.03 5.49 0.76
N MET A 190 -14.76 4.27 1.26
CA MET A 190 -13.41 3.77 1.54
C MET A 190 -12.62 3.61 0.24
N THR A 191 -13.22 3.01 -0.79
CA THR A 191 -12.59 2.84 -2.11
C THR A 191 -12.23 4.19 -2.72
N SER A 192 -13.12 5.19 -2.60
CA SER A 192 -12.88 6.53 -3.14
C SER A 192 -11.77 7.27 -2.37
N THR A 193 -11.82 7.19 -1.04
CA THR A 193 -10.81 7.76 -0.15
C THR A 193 -9.44 7.12 -0.39
N GLY A 194 -9.39 5.79 -0.51
CA GLY A 194 -8.19 5.02 -0.87
C GLY A 194 -7.70 5.31 -2.28
N GLY A 195 -8.59 5.53 -3.24
CA GLY A 195 -8.28 5.93 -4.61
C GLY A 195 -7.51 7.26 -4.68
N ILE A 196 -7.93 8.26 -3.89
CA ILE A 196 -7.20 9.53 -3.80
C ILE A 196 -5.82 9.35 -3.16
N MET A 197 -5.69 8.47 -2.15
CA MET A 197 -4.38 8.12 -1.58
C MET A 197 -3.49 7.44 -2.62
N ILE A 198 -4.02 6.53 -3.43
CA ILE A 198 -3.29 5.85 -4.52
C ILE A 198 -2.87 6.86 -5.59
N PHE A 199 -3.73 7.80 -5.95
CA PHE A 199 -3.39 8.90 -6.85
C PHE A 199 -2.21 9.71 -6.33
N ALA A 200 -2.21 10.06 -5.04
CA ALA A 200 -1.09 10.74 -4.39
C ALA A 200 0.22 9.92 -4.42
N ILE A 201 0.14 8.58 -4.27
CA ILE A 201 1.29 7.68 -4.44
C ILE A 201 1.82 7.75 -5.87
N GLY A 202 0.94 7.73 -6.87
CA GLY A 202 1.33 7.88 -8.27
C GLY A 202 2.06 9.19 -8.54
N LEU A 203 1.58 10.32 -7.98
CA LEU A 203 2.28 11.61 -8.08
C LEU A 203 3.67 11.59 -7.41
N ASN A 204 3.80 10.93 -6.26
CA ASN A 204 5.08 10.74 -5.58
C ASN A 204 6.04 9.90 -6.43
N LEU A 205 5.55 8.83 -7.08
CA LEU A 205 6.34 7.99 -7.98
C LEU A 205 6.85 8.76 -9.20
N LEU A 206 6.07 9.70 -9.73
CA LEU A 206 6.51 10.59 -10.81
C LEU A 206 7.52 11.65 -10.36
N GLY A 207 7.68 11.86 -9.06
CA GLY A 207 8.51 12.93 -8.49
C GLY A 207 7.90 14.33 -8.65
N VAL A 208 6.60 14.43 -8.91
CA VAL A 208 5.90 15.72 -9.07
C VAL A 208 5.72 16.42 -7.71
N THR A 209 5.45 15.66 -6.65
CA THR A 209 5.30 16.16 -5.29
C THR A 209 5.72 15.09 -4.28
N LYS A 210 5.67 15.43 -2.98
CA LYS A 210 5.92 14.53 -1.85
C LYS A 210 4.78 14.63 -0.85
N ILE A 211 3.73 13.87 -1.09
CA ILE A 211 2.58 13.76 -0.19
C ILE A 211 2.85 12.67 0.83
N ARG A 212 2.60 12.98 2.11
CA ARG A 212 2.78 12.04 3.23
C ARG A 212 1.62 11.06 3.33
N VAL A 213 1.51 10.12 2.37
CA VAL A 213 0.29 9.30 2.20
C VAL A 213 0.01 8.41 3.42
N ALA A 214 1.04 8.00 4.17
CA ALA A 214 0.82 7.22 5.39
C ALA A 214 0.05 8.01 6.46
N ASN A 215 0.19 9.35 6.49
CA ASN A 215 -0.58 10.22 7.39
C ASN A 215 -2.05 10.36 6.96
N LEU A 216 -2.41 9.94 5.75
CA LEU A 216 -3.80 9.93 5.29
C LEU A 216 -4.55 8.66 5.71
N LEU A 217 -3.84 7.59 6.10
CA LEU A 217 -4.45 6.29 6.44
C LEU A 217 -5.53 6.36 7.54
N PRO A 218 -5.44 7.19 8.59
CA PRO A 218 -6.53 7.34 9.54
C PRO A 218 -7.85 7.80 8.91
N GLY A 219 -7.81 8.40 7.72
CA GLY A 219 -9.00 8.73 6.94
C GLY A 219 -9.89 7.53 6.65
N ILE A 220 -9.33 6.32 6.52
CA ILE A 220 -10.11 5.08 6.37
C ILE A 220 -10.97 4.78 7.61
N ILE A 221 -10.46 5.13 8.80
CA ILE A 221 -11.21 5.02 10.06
C ILE A 221 -12.27 6.12 10.13
N VAL A 222 -11.93 7.34 9.68
CA VAL A 222 -12.90 8.44 9.62
C VAL A 222 -14.07 8.12 8.70
N VAL A 223 -13.83 7.48 7.54
CA VAL A 223 -14.91 6.98 6.67
C VAL A 223 -15.85 6.07 7.45
N ALA A 224 -15.32 5.09 8.18
CA ALA A 224 -16.13 4.16 8.98
C ALA A 224 -16.99 4.90 10.02
N MET A 225 -16.41 5.90 10.70
CA MET A 225 -17.13 6.71 11.69
C MET A 225 -18.24 7.56 11.06
N VAL A 226 -17.94 8.29 9.97
CA VAL A 226 -18.90 9.17 9.31
C VAL A 226 -20.07 8.38 8.72
N VAL A 227 -19.78 7.29 8.01
CA VAL A 227 -20.82 6.42 7.43
C VAL A 227 -21.67 5.79 8.54
N GLY A 228 -21.05 5.34 9.65
CA GLY A 228 -21.76 4.82 10.81
C GLY A 228 -22.70 5.84 11.47
N ILE A 229 -22.28 7.10 11.60
CA ILE A 229 -23.11 8.19 12.15
C ILE A 229 -24.31 8.48 11.24
N ILE A 230 -24.10 8.54 9.93
CA ILE A 230 -25.18 8.78 8.96
C ILE A 230 -26.21 7.65 9.00
N HIS A 231 -25.76 6.40 9.01
CA HIS A 231 -26.65 5.25 9.10
C HIS A 231 -27.46 5.24 10.41
N ALA A 232 -26.81 5.52 11.55
CA ALA A 232 -27.52 5.65 12.81
C ALA A 232 -28.57 6.75 12.76
N TYR A 233 -28.25 7.92 12.18
CA TYR A 233 -29.21 9.01 12.04
C TYR A 233 -30.46 8.61 11.23
N HIS A 234 -30.29 7.91 10.11
CA HIS A 234 -31.42 7.39 9.32
C HIS A 234 -32.23 6.29 10.00
N LEU A 235 -31.65 5.55 10.96
CA LEU A 235 -32.36 4.49 11.66
C LEU A 235 -33.26 5.05 12.79
N TYR A 236 -32.90 6.20 13.37
CA TYR A 236 -33.60 6.80 14.52
C TYR A 236 -34.56 7.95 14.16
N MET A 237 -34.56 8.44 12.92
CA MET A 237 -35.46 9.50 12.40
C MET A 237 -36.37 8.95 11.32
#